data_AF-A0A5E4D3P8-F1
#
_entry.id   AF-A0A5E4D3P8-F1
#
_cell.length_a   1.000
_cell.length_b   1.000
_cell.length_c   1.000
_cell.angle_alpha   90.00
_cell.angle_beta   90.00
_cell.angle_gamma   90.00
#
_symmetry.space_group_name_H-M   'P 1'
#
loop_
_entity.id
_entity.type
_entity.pdbx_description
1 polymer ?
#
loop_
_entity_poly.entity_id
_entity_poly.type
_entity_poly.pdbx_seq_one_letter_code
_entity_poly.pdbx_strand_id
1 'polypeptide(L)'
;MLHTGKSADYVNLALKNGAVSLVINLGSGAFEALVEPVNGKFNDNAWHDVKVTRNLRQVTISVDGILTTTGYTQEDYTMLGSDDFFYVGGSPSTADLPGSPVSNNFMGCLKEVNIAVTSIIPNS
;
A
#
# COMPACT_ATOMS: atom_id res chain seq x y z
N MET A 1 4.41 -4.24 -6.81
CA MET A 1 4.22 -4.54 -5.39
C MET A 1 5.21 -3.72 -4.59
N LEU A 2 4.79 -3.19 -3.45
CA LEU A 2 5.61 -2.43 -2.51
C LEU A 2 5.17 -2.77 -1.09
N HIS A 3 6.12 -2.98 -0.18
CA HIS A 3 5.81 -3.35 1.20
C HIS A 3 6.85 -2.82 2.20
N THR A 4 6.40 -2.45 3.39
CA THR A 4 7.26 -2.17 4.53
C THR A 4 6.50 -2.48 5.82
N GLY A 5 7.23 -2.82 6.88
CA GLY A 5 6.66 -3.19 8.16
C GLY A 5 6.76 -4.68 8.49
N LYS A 6 6.57 -4.98 9.78
CA LYS A 6 6.53 -6.31 10.37
C LYS A 6 5.43 -6.33 11.42
N SER A 7 4.94 -7.52 11.76
CA SER A 7 3.93 -7.70 12.81
C SER A 7 2.65 -6.89 12.53
N ALA A 8 2.32 -5.90 13.37
CA ALA A 8 1.04 -5.18 13.32
C ALA A 8 1.11 -3.81 12.63
N ASP A 9 2.31 -3.31 12.34
CA ASP A 9 2.54 -2.05 11.62
C ASP A 9 3.08 -2.34 10.23
N TYR A 10 2.30 -2.06 9.19
CA TYR A 10 2.71 -2.32 7.82
C TYR A 10 1.91 -1.55 6.78
N VAL A 11 2.52 -1.41 5.60
CA VAL A 11 1.88 -0.97 4.36
C VAL A 11 2.16 -2.01 3.29
N ASN A 12 1.12 -2.46 2.58
CA ASN A 12 1.24 -3.32 1.42
C ASN A 12 0.46 -2.71 0.24
N LEU A 13 1.14 -2.51 -0.88
CA LEU A 13 0.54 -2.09 -2.15
C LEU A 13 0.85 -3.14 -3.22
N ALA A 14 -0.18 -3.76 -3.77
CA ALA A 14 -0.03 -4.86 -4.72
C ALA A 14 -1.07 -4.81 -5.84
N LEU A 15 -0.82 -5.58 -6.89
CA LEU A 15 -1.81 -5.84 -7.94
C LEU A 15 -2.44 -7.21 -7.66
N LYS A 16 -3.72 -7.23 -7.32
CA LYS A 16 -4.48 -8.44 -6.99
C LYS A 16 -5.55 -8.67 -8.06
N ASN A 17 -5.43 -9.75 -8.83
CA ASN A 17 -6.40 -10.13 -9.87
C ASN A 17 -6.72 -9.06 -10.94
N GLY A 18 -5.81 -8.09 -11.13
CA GLY A 18 -5.98 -6.96 -12.06
C GLY A 18 -6.52 -5.68 -11.41
N ALA A 19 -6.70 -5.67 -10.09
CA ALA A 19 -7.08 -4.52 -9.29
C ALA A 19 -5.93 -4.05 -8.40
N VAL A 20 -5.87 -2.77 -8.06
CA VAL A 20 -4.87 -2.22 -7.14
C VAL A 20 -5.36 -2.44 -5.71
N SER A 21 -4.60 -3.19 -4.93
CA SER A 21 -4.90 -3.50 -3.53
C SER A 21 -3.95 -2.74 -2.60
N LEU A 22 -4.52 -2.03 -1.64
CA LEU A 22 -3.79 -1.34 -0.58
C LEU A 22 -4.24 -1.88 0.77
N VAL A 23 -3.28 -2.24 1.62
CA VAL A 23 -3.51 -2.60 3.02
C VAL A 23 -2.58 -1.76 3.89
N ILE A 24 -3.14 -1.08 4.90
CA ILE A 24 -2.37 -0.31 5.88
C ILE A 24 -2.84 -0.69 7.27
N ASN A 25 -1.92 -1.09 8.13
CA ASN A 25 -2.17 -1.29 9.55
C ASN A 25 -1.19 -0.44 10.37
N LEU A 26 -1.70 0.19 11.42
CA LEU A 26 -0.97 1.08 12.33
C LEU A 26 -0.86 0.45 13.74
N GLY A 27 -0.91 -0.88 13.83
CA GLY A 27 -0.87 -1.62 15.09
C GLY A 27 -2.23 -2.04 15.65
N SER A 28 -3.30 -1.31 15.32
CA SER A 28 -4.62 -1.46 15.96
C SER A 28 -5.74 -1.94 15.01
N GLY A 29 -5.41 -2.28 13.76
CA GLY A 29 -6.33 -2.89 12.79
C GLY A 29 -6.27 -2.22 11.41
N ALA A 30 -6.40 -3.06 10.38
CA ALA A 30 -6.09 -2.66 9.02
C ALA A 30 -7.22 -1.87 8.34
N PHE A 31 -6.82 -0.92 7.51
CA PHE A 31 -7.59 -0.43 6.37
C PHE A 31 -7.25 -1.28 5.14
N GLU A 32 -8.27 -1.75 4.45
CA GLU A 32 -8.14 -2.50 3.19
C GLU A 32 -8.92 -1.79 2.08
N ALA A 33 -8.26 -1.55 0.96
CA ALA A 33 -8.89 -1.03 -0.25
C ALA A 33 -8.53 -1.90 -1.45
N LEU A 34 -9.52 -2.11 -2.32
CA LEU A 34 -9.36 -2.71 -3.63
C LEU A 34 -9.95 -1.75 -4.65
N VAL A 35 -9.09 -1.10 -5.43
CA VAL A 35 -9.50 -0.20 -6.50
C VAL A 35 -9.57 -1.01 -7.78
N GLU A 36 -10.75 -1.09 -8.36
CA GLU A 36 -11.01 -1.76 -9.63
C GLU A 36 -11.27 -0.71 -10.72
N PRO A 37 -10.80 -0.93 -11.96
CA PRO A 37 -11.16 -0.06 -13.06
C PRO A 37 -12.63 -0.26 -13.44
N VAL A 38 -13.27 0.81 -13.92
CA VAL A 38 -14.69 0.76 -14.34
C VAL A 38 -14.89 -0.24 -15.48
N ASN A 39 -13.91 -0.35 -16.38
CA ASN A 39 -13.90 -1.30 -17.49
C ASN A 39 -12.53 -1.97 -17.57
N GLY A 40 -12.50 -3.30 -17.71
CA GLY A 40 -11.26 -4.05 -17.91
C GLY A 40 -10.50 -4.32 -16.61
N LYS A 41 -9.16 -4.23 -16.66
CA LYS A 41 -8.23 -4.50 -15.55
C LYS A 41 -6.96 -3.67 -15.72
N PHE A 42 -6.25 -3.37 -14.63
CA PHE A 42 -4.97 -2.64 -14.66
C PHE A 42 -3.77 -3.48 -15.11
N ASN A 43 -3.96 -4.79 -15.37
CA ASN A 43 -2.91 -5.65 -15.93
C ASN A 43 -3.01 -5.74 -17.46
N ASP A 44 -3.19 -4.59 -18.12
CA ASP A 44 -3.41 -4.43 -19.57
C ASP A 44 -2.13 -4.01 -20.33
N ASN A 45 -0.98 -4.00 -19.65
CA ASN A 45 0.32 -3.58 -20.18
C ASN A 45 0.41 -2.08 -20.51
N ALA A 46 -0.46 -1.25 -19.92
CA ALA A 46 -0.36 0.20 -19.93
C ALA A 46 0.27 0.75 -18.64
N TRP A 47 0.66 2.02 -18.66
CA TRP A 47 1.09 2.73 -17.45
C TRP A 47 -0.14 3.18 -16.66
N HIS A 48 -0.10 2.94 -15.35
CA HIS A 48 -1.08 3.45 -14.40
C HIS A 48 -0.39 4.17 -13.25
N ASP A 49 -0.92 5.33 -12.88
CA ASP A 49 -0.38 6.15 -11.80
C ASP A 49 -1.13 5.84 -10.50
N VAL A 50 -0.42 5.36 -9.48
CA VAL A 50 -1.01 5.08 -8.17
C VAL A 50 -0.50 6.07 -7.14
N LYS A 51 -1.41 6.79 -6.50
CA LYS A 51 -1.11 7.75 -5.43
C LYS A 51 -1.81 7.33 -4.14
N VAL A 52 -1.04 7.20 -3.07
CA VAL A 52 -1.56 6.97 -1.71
C VAL A 52 -1.18 8.14 -0.83
N THR A 53 -2.16 8.71 -0.13
CA THR A 53 -1.96 9.75 0.88
C THR A 53 -2.56 9.29 2.19
N ARG A 54 -1.84 9.49 3.29
CA ARG A 54 -2.34 9.20 4.64
C ARG A 54 -2.14 10.42 5.52
N ASN A 55 -3.19 10.81 6.24
CA ASN A 55 -3.12 11.79 7.32
C ASN A 55 -3.71 11.18 8.59
N LEU A 56 -2.88 10.95 9.61
CA LEU A 56 -3.26 10.16 10.79
C LEU A 56 -3.87 8.83 10.33
N ARG A 57 -5.12 8.53 10.71
CA ARG A 57 -5.82 7.31 10.31
C ARG A 57 -6.46 7.39 8.93
N GLN A 58 -6.67 8.58 8.38
CA GLN A 58 -7.35 8.75 7.10
C GLN A 58 -6.42 8.35 5.97
N VAL A 59 -6.87 7.43 5.12
CA VAL A 59 -6.15 6.94 3.95
C VAL A 59 -6.97 7.28 2.71
N THR A 60 -6.31 7.81 1.69
CA THR A 60 -6.86 7.97 0.35
C THR A 60 -5.92 7.30 -0.65
N ILE A 61 -6.47 6.44 -1.49
CA ILE A 61 -5.80 5.86 -2.65
C ILE A 61 -6.48 6.36 -3.92
N SER A 62 -5.67 6.72 -4.91
CA SER A 62 -6.12 7.12 -6.24
C SER A 62 -5.34 6.37 -7.32
N VAL A 63 -6.05 5.90 -8.34
CA VAL A 63 -5.46 5.32 -9.56
C VAL A 63 -5.83 6.20 -10.76
N ASP A 64 -4.83 6.57 -11.55
CA ASP A 64 -4.90 7.46 -12.73
C ASP A 64 -5.51 8.84 -12.43
N GLY A 65 -5.53 9.25 -11.16
CA GLY A 65 -6.14 10.50 -10.69
C GLY A 65 -7.67 10.53 -10.76
N ILE A 66 -8.32 9.44 -11.17
CA ILE A 66 -9.78 9.37 -11.39
C ILE A 66 -10.42 8.48 -10.33
N LEU A 67 -9.89 7.27 -10.17
CA LEU A 67 -10.49 6.24 -9.31
C LEU A 67 -9.98 6.41 -7.89
N THR A 68 -10.82 6.96 -7.02
CA THR A 68 -10.41 7.34 -5.67
C THR A 68 -11.22 6.61 -4.61
N THR A 69 -10.54 6.10 -3.58
CA THR A 69 -11.17 5.49 -2.40
C THR A 69 -10.55 6.10 -1.15
N THR A 70 -11.41 6.50 -0.21
CA THR A 70 -11.00 7.06 1.08
C THR A 70 -11.61 6.25 2.21
N GLY A 71 -10.82 6.00 3.25
CA GLY A 71 -11.29 5.35 4.47
C GLY A 71 -10.35 5.62 5.64
N TYR A 72 -10.48 4.79 6.67
CA TYR A 72 -9.72 4.94 7.91
C TYR A 72 -9.20 3.60 8.40
N THR A 73 -7.99 3.58 8.96
CA THR A 73 -7.49 2.44 9.75
C THR A 73 -8.31 2.29 11.03
N GLN A 74 -8.32 1.11 11.66
CA GLN A 74 -9.21 0.84 12.81
C GLN A 74 -8.66 1.43 14.11
N GLU A 75 -9.53 1.56 15.12
CA GLU A 75 -9.21 2.02 16.48
C GLU A 75 -8.49 3.39 16.56
N ASP A 76 -7.47 3.59 17.37
CA ASP A 76 -6.94 4.93 17.72
C ASP A 76 -5.47 5.16 17.39
N TYR A 77 -4.72 4.15 16.95
CA TYR A 77 -3.30 4.34 16.61
C TYR A 77 -3.15 5.15 15.32
N THR A 78 -2.19 6.08 15.33
CA THR A 78 -1.97 7.05 14.23
C THR A 78 -0.56 7.00 13.64
N MET A 79 0.38 6.33 14.31
CA MET A 79 1.77 6.23 13.90
C MET A 79 2.00 4.91 13.16
N LEU A 80 2.81 4.96 12.10
CA LEU A 80 3.29 3.77 11.42
C LEU A 80 4.75 3.58 11.83
N GLY A 81 5.04 2.54 12.60
CA GLY A 81 6.39 2.15 12.95
C GLY A 81 6.93 1.11 11.98
N SER A 82 8.02 1.41 11.27
CA SER A 82 8.77 0.37 10.56
C SER A 82 10.26 0.64 10.70
N ASP A 83 10.94 -0.22 11.44
CA ASP A 83 12.38 -0.29 11.61
C ASP A 83 13.02 -1.41 10.75
N ASP A 84 12.25 -1.90 9.76
CA ASP A 84 12.62 -3.02 8.91
C ASP A 84 12.80 -2.59 7.44
N PHE A 85 12.98 -3.57 6.56
CA PHE A 85 13.15 -3.36 5.14
C PHE A 85 11.96 -2.69 4.45
N PHE A 86 12.32 -1.97 3.38
CA PHE A 86 11.38 -1.46 2.41
C PHE A 86 11.56 -2.22 1.10
N TYR A 87 10.54 -2.97 0.69
CA TYR A 87 10.55 -3.81 -0.50
C TYR A 87 9.83 -3.13 -1.67
N VAL A 88 10.43 -3.16 -2.85
CA VAL A 88 9.85 -2.68 -4.11
C VAL A 88 9.99 -3.76 -5.18
N GLY A 89 8.92 -4.02 -5.92
CA GLY A 89 8.86 -5.04 -6.95
C GLY A 89 8.68 -6.46 -6.39
N GLY A 90 9.27 -6.79 -5.25
CA GLY A 90 9.16 -8.11 -4.66
C GLY A 90 9.89 -8.23 -3.33
N SER A 91 9.80 -9.41 -2.72
CA SER A 91 10.55 -9.76 -1.51
C SER A 91 11.03 -11.22 -1.58
N PRO A 92 11.90 -11.67 -0.64
CA PRO A 92 12.30 -13.08 -0.57
C PRO A 92 11.13 -14.04 -0.31
N SER A 93 10.12 -13.62 0.47
CA SER A 93 8.91 -14.41 0.70
C SER A 93 7.68 -13.50 0.81
N THR A 94 7.11 -13.16 -0.33
CA THR A 94 6.00 -12.20 -0.45
C THR A 94 4.71 -12.68 0.20
N ALA A 95 4.50 -13.99 0.27
CA ALA A 95 3.34 -14.59 0.93
C ALA A 95 3.38 -14.42 2.47
N ASP A 96 4.59 -14.29 3.05
CA ASP A 96 4.77 -14.21 4.50
C ASP A 96 4.72 -12.76 5.01
N LEU A 97 4.69 -11.77 4.10
CA LEU A 97 4.60 -10.37 4.47
C LEU A 97 3.22 -10.06 5.05
N PRO A 98 3.13 -9.36 6.19
CA PRO A 98 1.85 -9.08 6.83
C PRO A 98 0.95 -8.24 5.92
N GLY A 99 -0.33 -8.62 5.86
CA GLY A 99 -1.32 -7.98 5.00
C GLY A 99 -1.08 -8.14 3.50
N SER A 100 -0.18 -9.02 3.06
CA SER A 100 0.03 -9.27 1.64
C SER A 100 -1.14 -10.08 1.06
N PRO A 101 -1.87 -9.55 0.06
CA PRO A 101 -2.94 -10.28 -0.59
C PRO A 101 -2.46 -11.18 -1.74
N VAL A 102 -1.13 -11.22 -1.98
CA VAL A 102 -0.49 -11.91 -3.09
C VAL A 102 0.74 -12.67 -2.61
N SER A 103 1.11 -13.73 -3.32
CA SER A 103 2.32 -14.51 -3.08
C SER A 103 3.44 -14.25 -4.08
N ASN A 104 3.11 -13.64 -5.23
CA ASN A 104 4.03 -13.44 -6.34
C ASN A 104 4.74 -12.09 -6.25
N ASN A 105 5.98 -12.06 -6.72
CA ASN A 105 6.66 -10.81 -7.02
C ASN A 105 6.05 -10.16 -8.27
N PHE A 106 6.21 -8.85 -8.37
CA PHE A 106 5.72 -8.07 -9.50
C PHE A 106 6.47 -8.44 -10.78
N MET A 107 5.72 -8.65 -11.86
CA MET A 107 6.24 -8.89 -13.20
C MET A 107 5.83 -7.76 -14.12
N GLY A 108 6.74 -6.83 -14.39
CA GLY A 108 6.47 -5.66 -15.21
C GLY A 108 7.48 -4.54 -14.95
N CYS A 109 7.14 -3.33 -15.35
CA CYS A 109 7.96 -2.14 -15.10
C CYS A 109 7.35 -1.28 -13.99
N LEU A 110 8.21 -0.72 -13.14
CA LEU A 110 7.85 0.32 -12.17
C LEU A 110 8.72 1.55 -12.46
N LYS A 111 8.16 2.75 -12.35
CA LYS A 111 8.89 4.01 -12.48
C LYS A 111 8.45 4.99 -11.40
N GLU A 112 9.32 5.95 -11.07
CA GLU A 112 9.00 7.09 -10.20
C GLU A 112 8.43 6.72 -8.83
N VAL A 113 8.99 5.68 -8.20
CA VAL A 113 8.61 5.28 -6.84
C VAL A 113 9.13 6.31 -5.84
N ASN A 114 8.21 7.10 -5.28
CA ASN A 114 8.51 8.17 -4.32
C ASN A 114 7.75 7.93 -3.02
N ILE A 115 8.45 8.07 -1.89
CA ILE A 115 7.87 7.98 -0.54
C ILE A 115 8.29 9.24 0.20
N ALA A 116 7.33 9.97 0.71
CA ALA A 116 7.56 11.20 1.45
C ALA A 116 6.84 11.14 2.79
N VAL A 117 7.54 11.57 3.84
CA VAL A 117 6.98 11.77 5.18
C VAL A 117 7.12 13.26 5.50
N THR A 118 6.00 13.92 5.78
CA THR A 118 5.95 15.38 5.94
C THR A 118 6.12 15.85 7.39
N SER A 119 5.98 14.95 8.37
CA SER A 119 6.12 15.28 9.79
C SER A 119 6.79 14.13 10.55
N ILE A 120 7.78 14.46 11.38
CA ILE A 120 8.44 13.54 12.32
C ILE A 120 7.98 13.87 13.74
N ILE A 121 7.59 12.85 14.51
CA ILE A 121 7.46 12.97 15.98
C ILE A 121 8.71 12.33 16.57
N PRO A 122 9.71 13.11 17.04
CA PRO A 122 10.86 12.54 17.70
C PRO A 122 10.44 11.95 19.05
N ASN A 123 10.76 10.68 19.30
CA ASN A 123 10.69 10.12 20.64
C ASN A 123 11.91 10.61 21.44
N SER A 124 11.67 11.24 22.58
CA SER A 124 12.68 11.63 23.58
C SER A 124 13.09 10.44 24.45
#